data_AF-A0A059LFF3-F1
#
_entry.id   AF-A0A059LFF3-F1
#
_cell.length_a   1.000
_cell.length_b   1.000
_cell.length_c   1.000
_cell.angle_alpha   90.00
_cell.angle_beta   90.00
_cell.angle_gamma   90.00
#
_symmetry.space_group_name_H-M   'P 1'
#
loop_
_entity.id
_entity.type
_entity.pdbx_description
1 polymer ?
#
loop_
_entity_poly.entity_id
_entity_poly.type
_entity_poly.pdbx_seq_one_letter_code
_entity_poly.pdbx_strand_id
1 'polypeptide(L)'
;SKEALAQLSRDPRLPTLRAFLRHGRSLDCAIPQEMMEAMTRDLVQLRAQNPEVTQEDMHRLLTVARLTALSHGEAALTQQRWEEAQSWEAERVRRLPEARKA
;
A
#
# COMPACT_ATOMS: atom_id res chain seq x y z
N SER A 1 -15.56 22.52 -15.64
CA SER A 1 -14.70 21.31 -15.59
C SER A 1 -15.28 20.11 -16.38
N LYS A 2 -15.69 20.32 -17.64
CA LYS A 2 -16.02 19.23 -18.59
C LYS A 2 -14.93 19.10 -19.66
N GLU A 3 -14.36 20.22 -20.08
CA GLU A 3 -13.22 20.25 -21.00
C GLU A 3 -11.96 19.57 -20.45
N ALA A 4 -11.62 19.77 -19.17
CA ALA A 4 -10.47 19.09 -18.56
C ALA A 4 -10.62 17.56 -18.56
N LEU A 5 -11.83 17.05 -18.26
CA LEU A 5 -12.13 15.61 -18.34
C LEU A 5 -12.12 15.11 -19.79
N ALA A 6 -12.59 15.92 -20.74
CA ALA A 6 -12.55 15.60 -22.17
C ALA A 6 -11.11 15.57 -22.71
N GLN A 7 -10.24 16.46 -22.22
CA GLN A 7 -8.81 16.47 -22.55
C GLN A 7 -8.09 15.25 -21.94
N LEU A 8 -8.33 14.95 -20.66
CA LEU A 8 -7.79 13.74 -20.02
C LEU A 8 -8.23 12.47 -20.76
N SER A 9 -9.49 12.41 -21.19
CA SER A 9 -10.03 11.25 -21.93
C SER A 9 -9.37 11.01 -23.29
N ARG A 10 -8.72 12.04 -23.87
CA ARG A 10 -7.97 11.96 -25.14
C ARG A 10 -6.50 11.62 -24.93
N ASP A 11 -6.04 11.48 -23.69
CA ASP A 11 -4.64 11.16 -23.41
C ASP A 11 -4.32 9.73 -23.91
N PRO A 12 -3.35 9.59 -24.85
CA PRO A 12 -3.01 8.31 -25.46
C PRO A 12 -2.40 7.31 -24.46
N ARG A 13 -2.03 7.75 -23.25
CA ARG A 13 -1.49 6.88 -22.19
C ARG A 13 -2.59 6.18 -21.39
N LEU A 14 -3.84 6.64 -21.47
CA LEU A 14 -4.95 6.05 -20.71
C LEU A 14 -5.19 4.56 -20.98
N PRO A 15 -5.15 4.05 -22.22
CA PRO A 15 -5.25 2.62 -22.48
C PRO A 15 -4.15 1.83 -21.76
N THR A 16 -2.91 2.32 -21.81
CA THR A 16 -1.75 1.68 -21.15
C THR A 16 -1.91 1.68 -19.63
N LEU A 17 -2.30 2.80 -19.02
CA LEU A 17 -2.55 2.89 -17.58
C LEU A 17 -3.67 1.95 -17.14
N ARG A 18 -4.78 1.89 -17.89
CA ARG A 18 -5.88 0.95 -17.61
C ARG A 18 -5.43 -0.50 -17.73
N ALA A 19 -4.63 -0.82 -18.75
CA ALA A 19 -4.06 -2.14 -18.91
C ALA A 19 -3.15 -2.51 -17.74
N PHE A 20 -2.26 -1.60 -17.32
CA PHE A 20 -1.39 -1.80 -16.15
C PHE A 20 -2.20 -2.10 -14.88
N LEU A 21 -3.19 -1.27 -14.56
CA LEU A 21 -4.07 -1.49 -13.39
C LEU A 21 -4.85 -2.81 -13.49
N ARG A 22 -5.28 -3.21 -14.70
CA ARG A 22 -5.95 -4.50 -14.91
C ARG A 22 -5.02 -5.68 -14.62
N HIS A 23 -3.77 -5.61 -15.08
CA HIS A 23 -2.77 -6.64 -14.82
C HIS A 23 -2.38 -6.71 -13.34
N GLY A 24 -2.17 -5.55 -12.70
CA GLY A 24 -1.89 -5.48 -11.27
C GLY A 24 -2.99 -6.09 -10.40
N ARG A 25 -4.27 -5.97 -10.81
CA ARG A 25 -5.40 -6.61 -10.13
C ARG A 25 -5.42 -8.14 -10.23
N SER A 26 -4.85 -8.72 -11.28
CA SER A 26 -4.77 -10.17 -11.48
C SER A 26 -3.47 -10.78 -10.98
N LEU A 27 -2.52 -9.97 -10.51
CA LEU A 27 -1.24 -10.43 -10.00
C LEU A 27 -1.39 -10.89 -8.54
N ASP A 28 -1.00 -12.12 -8.30
CA ASP A 28 -0.77 -12.61 -6.94
C ASP A 28 0.59 -12.10 -6.46
N CYS A 29 0.56 -11.15 -5.53
CA CYS A 29 1.77 -10.71 -4.85
C CYS A 29 2.13 -11.71 -3.75
N ALA A 30 3.25 -12.39 -3.94
CA ALA A 30 3.82 -13.32 -2.97
C ALA A 30 4.48 -12.58 -1.81
N ILE A 31 4.44 -13.18 -0.62
CA ILE A 31 5.21 -12.71 0.54
C ILE A 31 6.29 -13.75 0.80
N PRO A 32 7.56 -13.48 0.46
CA PRO A 32 8.66 -14.38 0.77
C PRO A 32 8.78 -14.67 2.27
N GLN A 33 9.30 -15.84 2.63
CA GLN A 33 9.49 -16.24 4.04
C GLN A 33 10.31 -15.21 4.84
N GLU A 34 11.41 -14.72 4.25
CA GLU A 34 12.27 -13.69 4.84
C GLU A 34 11.49 -12.41 5.18
N MET A 35 10.57 -12.00 4.29
CA MET A 35 9.71 -10.85 4.50
C MET A 35 8.66 -11.13 5.57
N MET A 36 8.08 -12.33 5.59
CA MET A 36 7.12 -12.71 6.64
C MET A 36 7.73 -12.61 8.03
N GLU A 37 8.98 -13.03 8.19
CA GLU A 37 9.72 -12.90 9.46
C GLU A 37 10.03 -11.44 9.80
N ALA A 38 10.52 -10.65 8.84
CA ALA A 38 10.79 -9.23 9.03
C ALA A 38 9.54 -8.45 9.44
N MET A 39 8.44 -8.62 8.70
CA MET A 39 7.17 -7.96 8.95
C MET A 39 6.58 -8.36 10.30
N THR A 40 6.69 -9.64 10.68
CA THR A 40 6.21 -10.10 11.99
C THR A 40 6.98 -9.43 13.13
N ARG A 41 8.32 -9.32 13.03
CA ARG A 41 9.14 -8.59 14.01
C ARG A 41 8.71 -7.12 14.09
N ASP A 42 8.55 -6.46 12.96
CA ASP A 42 8.18 -5.04 12.90
C ASP A 42 6.78 -4.79 13.48
N LEU A 43 5.81 -5.65 13.20
CA LEU A 43 4.46 -5.56 13.76
C LEU A 43 4.45 -5.76 15.28
N VAL A 44 5.24 -6.72 15.80
CA VAL A 44 5.38 -6.90 17.25
C VAL A 44 6.00 -5.66 17.90
N GLN A 45 7.04 -5.09 17.29
CA GLN A 45 7.67 -3.88 17.77
C GLN A 45 6.72 -2.68 17.73
N LEU A 46 5.92 -2.53 16.66
CA LEU A 46 4.93 -1.48 16.51
C LEU A 46 3.90 -1.51 17.65
N ARG A 47 3.39 -2.69 18.00
CA ARG A 47 2.46 -2.86 19.14
C ARG A 47 3.12 -2.60 20.48
N ALA A 48 4.38 -3.01 20.65
CA ALA A 48 5.12 -2.74 21.89
C ALA A 48 5.32 -1.23 22.11
N GLN A 49 5.50 -0.46 21.04
CA GLN A 49 5.67 0.99 21.10
C GLN A 49 4.34 1.74 21.20
N ASN A 50 3.28 1.19 20.61
CA ASN A 50 1.94 1.77 20.63
C ASN A 50 0.87 0.69 20.85
N PRO A 51 0.44 0.48 22.11
CA PRO A 51 -0.59 -0.50 22.46
C PRO A 51 -1.96 -0.27 21.80
N GLU A 52 -2.25 0.95 21.34
CA GLU A 52 -3.50 1.29 20.68
C GLU A 52 -3.60 0.70 19.25
N VAL A 53 -2.48 0.26 18.66
CA VAL A 53 -2.46 -0.34 17.32
C VAL A 53 -3.24 -1.65 17.30
N THR A 54 -4.37 -1.64 16.60
CA THR A 54 -5.29 -2.76 16.55
C THR A 54 -4.83 -3.83 15.54
N GLN A 55 -5.48 -5.00 15.55
CA GLN A 55 -5.28 -5.99 14.50
C GLN A 55 -5.73 -5.49 13.12
N GLU A 56 -6.74 -4.61 13.07
CA GLU A 56 -7.21 -4.03 11.81
C GLU A 56 -6.12 -3.14 11.18
N ASP A 57 -5.42 -2.35 11.99
CA ASP A 57 -4.35 -1.46 11.51
C ASP A 57 -3.17 -2.24 10.94
N MET A 58 -2.81 -3.34 11.60
CA MET A 58 -1.79 -4.25 11.09
C MET A 58 -2.21 -4.88 9.76
N HIS A 59 -3.45 -5.37 9.67
CA HIS A 59 -3.96 -5.94 8.42
C HIS A 59 -4.01 -4.89 7.29
N ARG A 60 -4.37 -3.66 7.62
CA ARG A 60 -4.35 -2.53 6.69
C ARG A 60 -2.95 -2.25 6.19
N LEU A 61 -1.96 -2.18 7.09
CA LEU A 61 -0.55 -1.98 6.74
C LEU A 61 -0.03 -3.09 5.81
N LEU A 62 -0.36 -4.35 6.09
CA LEU A 62 -0.04 -5.49 5.21
C LEU A 62 -0.67 -5.33 3.82
N THR A 63 -1.92 -4.87 3.77
CA THR A 63 -2.62 -4.60 2.51
C THR A 63 -1.95 -3.47 1.74
N VAL A 64 -1.59 -2.38 2.41
CA VAL A 64 -0.87 -1.24 1.79
C VAL A 64 0.46 -1.72 1.23
N ALA A 65 1.25 -2.47 1.99
CA ALA A 65 2.52 -3.03 1.52
C ALA A 65 2.38 -3.88 0.25
N ARG A 66 1.37 -4.76 0.22
CA ARG A 66 1.07 -5.58 -0.97
C ARG A 66 0.68 -4.71 -2.17
N LEU A 67 -0.15 -3.68 -1.96
CA LEU A 67 -0.56 -2.77 -3.03
C LEU A 67 0.59 -1.90 -3.52
N THR A 68 1.52 -1.51 -2.63
CA THR A 68 2.75 -0.79 -2.98
C THR A 68 3.64 -1.65 -3.89
N ALA A 69 3.87 -2.92 -3.56
CA ALA A 69 4.62 -3.82 -4.45
C ALA A 69 3.94 -3.92 -5.84
N LEU A 70 2.63 -4.14 -5.87
CA LEU A 70 1.86 -4.22 -7.12
C LEU A 70 1.89 -2.92 -7.92
N SER A 71 1.85 -1.75 -7.28
CA SER A 71 1.93 -0.46 -7.99
C SER A 71 3.28 -0.22 -8.64
N HIS A 72 4.33 -0.90 -8.17
CA HIS A 72 5.66 -0.93 -8.77
C HIS A 72 5.82 -2.05 -9.81
N GLY A 73 4.79 -2.88 -10.04
CA GLY A 73 4.84 -4.03 -10.95
C GLY A 73 5.59 -5.23 -10.37
N GLU A 74 5.86 -5.24 -9.07
CA GLU A 74 6.52 -6.34 -8.37
C GLU A 74 5.50 -7.44 -8.02
N ALA A 75 5.83 -8.70 -8.31
CA ALA A 75 5.00 -9.87 -7.98
C ALA A 75 5.34 -10.47 -6.61
N ALA A 76 6.29 -9.89 -5.88
CA ALA A 76 6.66 -10.30 -4.53
C ALA A 76 6.95 -9.05 -3.69
N LEU A 77 6.60 -9.10 -2.41
CA LEU A 77 6.91 -8.03 -1.48
C LEU A 77 8.42 -8.00 -1.20
N THR A 78 9.00 -6.81 -1.23
CA THR A 78 10.40 -6.55 -0.91
C THR A 78 10.52 -5.68 0.33
N GLN A 79 11.70 -5.69 0.97
CA GLN A 79 11.98 -4.86 2.14
C GLN A 79 11.76 -3.37 1.84
N GLN A 80 12.18 -2.90 0.66
CA GLN A 80 11.99 -1.51 0.25
C GLN A 80 10.50 -1.13 0.21
N ARG A 81 9.65 -1.96 -0.40
CA ARG A 81 8.20 -1.65 -0.50
C ARG A 81 7.51 -1.73 0.86
N TRP A 82 7.99 -2.58 1.76
CA TRP A 82 7.52 -2.63 3.13
C TRP A 82 7.82 -1.34 3.90
N GLU A 83 9.05 -0.82 3.83
CA GLU A 83 9.44 0.45 4.45
C GLU A 83 8.66 1.64 3.87
N GLU A 84 8.47 1.68 2.56
CA GLU A 84 7.66 2.72 1.91
C GLU A 84 6.20 2.66 2.38
N ALA A 85 5.62 1.47 2.51
CA ALA A 85 4.26 1.29 3.01
C ALA A 85 4.09 1.77 4.46
N GLN A 86 5.07 1.49 5.33
CA GLN A 86 5.09 2.02 6.70
C GLN A 86 5.13 3.55 6.71
N SER A 87 5.97 4.16 5.85
CA SER A 87 6.05 5.62 5.71
C SER A 87 4.73 6.23 5.24
N TRP A 88 4.09 5.63 4.23
CA TRP A 88 2.82 6.12 3.70
C TRP A 88 1.68 5.99 4.71
N GLU A 89 1.66 4.89 5.47
CA GLU A 89 0.65 4.68 6.50
C GLU A 89 0.82 5.66 7.66
N ALA A 90 2.05 5.92 8.10
CA ALA A 90 2.33 6.95 9.10
C ALA A 90 1.86 8.33 8.63
N GLU A 91 2.10 8.68 7.36
CA GLU A 91 1.64 9.95 6.79
C GLU A 91 0.11 10.00 6.64
N ARG A 92 -0.55 8.87 6.30
CA ARG A 92 -2.01 8.76 6.28
C ARG A 92 -2.59 9.06 7.67
N VAL A 93 -2.08 8.38 8.69
CA VAL A 93 -2.50 8.57 10.09
C VAL A 93 -2.27 10.01 10.54
N ARG A 94 -1.15 10.64 10.15
CA ARG A 94 -0.87 12.05 10.44
C ARG A 94 -1.94 13.00 9.88
N ARG A 95 -2.49 12.68 8.70
CA ARG A 95 -3.53 13.48 8.03
C ARG A 95 -4.94 13.23 8.57
N LEU A 96 -5.17 12.15 9.31
CA LEU A 96 -6.48 11.87 9.88
C LEU A 96 -6.78 12.83 11.03
N PRO A 97 -8.04 13.28 11.17
CA PRO A 97 -8.47 13.96 12.38
C PRO A 97 -8.39 12.99 13.57
N GLU A 98 -8.15 13.49 14.79
CA GLU A 98 -7.98 12.69 16.02
C GLU A 98 -9.11 11.65 16.22
N ALA A 99 -10.36 12.01 15.89
CA ALA A 99 -11.51 11.12 15.98
C ALA A 99 -11.46 9.87 15.05
N ARG A 100 -10.51 9.81 14.12
CA ARG A 100 -10.31 8.70 13.16
C ARG A 100 -8.91 8.07 13.25
N LYS A 101 -8.09 8.51 14.21
CA LYS A 101 -6.85 7.83 14.56
C LYS A 101 -7.20 6.70 15.53
N ALA A 102 -7.69 5.61 14.97
CA ALA A 102 -7.81 4.31 15.61
C ALA A 102 -6.97 3.39 14.75
#